data_AF-A0A938G4D1-F1
#
_entry.id   AF-A0A938G4D1-F1
#
_cell.length_a   1.000
_cell.length_b   1.000
_cell.length_c   1.000
_cell.angle_alpha   90.00
_cell.angle_beta   90.00
_cell.angle_gamma   90.00
#
_symmetry.space_group_name_H-M   'P 1'
#
loop_
_entity.id
_entity.type
_entity.pdbx_description
1 polymer ?
#
loop_
_entity_poly.entity_id
_entity_poly.type
_entity_poly.pdbx_seq_one_letter_code
_entity_poly.pdbx_strand_id
1 'polypeptide(L)'
;MSLIDERISCPLGQWRGEPGRCQLCNKLIESSRRRTWCSDKCGREWQRNHVWRFARSAAKRRAKYRCQHPGCTAERRDCEVNHIIARDGAGYGPGCHHHLNPDENGAGGLEVLCHAHHAEVTAAQAKTRAAKRAGVKAPAPRSSRPKSRRG
;
A
#
# COMPACT_ATOMS: atom_id res chain seq x y z
N MET A 1 -5.67 -11.86 4.41
CA MET A 1 -6.85 -11.07 4.01
C MET A 1 -7.10 -11.34 2.53
N SER A 2 -8.32 -11.70 2.15
CA SER A 2 -8.64 -11.97 0.73
C SER A 2 -8.79 -10.66 -0.06
N LEU A 3 -8.73 -10.74 -1.40
CA LEU A 3 -9.04 -9.58 -2.27
C LEU A 3 -10.50 -9.12 -2.14
N ILE A 4 -11.40 -9.97 -1.64
CA ILE A 4 -12.78 -9.58 -1.34
C ILE A 4 -12.80 -8.74 -0.06
N ASP A 5 -12.20 -9.23 1.02
CA ASP A 5 -12.14 -8.52 2.30
C ASP A 5 -11.52 -7.15 2.13
N GLU A 6 -10.43 -7.08 1.36
CA GLU A 6 -9.75 -5.82 1.09
C GLU A 6 -10.64 -4.83 0.31
N ARG A 7 -11.45 -5.31 -0.63
CA ARG A 7 -12.42 -4.44 -1.36
C ARG A 7 -13.56 -3.99 -0.47
N ILE A 8 -13.98 -4.79 0.51
CA ILE A 8 -15.02 -4.44 1.48
C ILE A 8 -14.52 -3.35 2.43
N SER A 9 -13.28 -3.46 2.91
CA SER A 9 -12.66 -2.52 3.84
C SER A 9 -11.90 -1.38 3.17
N CYS A 10 -11.83 -1.35 1.84
CA CYS A 10 -11.09 -0.34 1.09
C CYS A 10 -11.64 1.07 1.36
N PRO A 11 -10.81 2.04 1.79
CA PRO A 11 -11.26 3.41 2.04
C PRO A 11 -11.70 4.16 0.78
N LEU A 12 -11.22 3.77 -0.42
CA LEU A 12 -11.68 4.31 -1.70
C LEU A 12 -12.96 3.62 -2.21
N GLY A 13 -13.35 2.52 -1.59
CA GLY A 13 -14.50 1.69 -1.97
C GLY A 13 -15.72 1.95 -1.08
N GLN A 14 -16.88 2.05 -1.70
CA GLN A 14 -18.18 2.14 -1.02
C GLN A 14 -18.89 0.78 -0.92
N TRP A 15 -18.35 -0.26 -1.56
CA TRP A 15 -18.96 -1.58 -1.54
C TRP A 15 -18.80 -2.26 -0.19
N ARG A 16 -19.85 -2.96 0.26
CA ARG A 16 -19.91 -3.62 1.58
C ARG A 16 -20.17 -5.13 1.49
N GLY A 17 -19.86 -5.73 0.34
CA GLY A 17 -19.99 -7.17 0.13
C GLY A 17 -21.29 -7.61 -0.55
N GLU A 18 -22.23 -6.70 -0.76
CA GLU A 18 -23.53 -7.00 -1.37
C GLU A 18 -23.40 -7.49 -2.83
N PRO A 19 -23.94 -8.68 -3.17
CA PRO A 19 -23.95 -9.18 -4.55
C PRO A 19 -24.67 -8.24 -5.52
N GLY A 20 -24.28 -8.27 -6.80
CA GLY A 20 -24.92 -7.46 -7.85
C GLY A 20 -24.62 -5.96 -7.79
N ARG A 21 -23.84 -5.49 -6.79
CA ARG A 21 -23.40 -4.10 -6.69
C ARG A 21 -21.98 -3.90 -7.18
N CYS A 22 -21.73 -2.70 -7.69
CA CYS A 22 -20.41 -2.26 -8.11
C CYS A 22 -19.45 -2.27 -6.92
N GLN A 23 -18.34 -2.97 -7.06
CA GLN A 23 -17.38 -3.16 -5.98
C GLN A 23 -16.50 -1.93 -5.70
N LEU A 24 -16.80 -0.80 -6.33
CA LEU A 24 -16.18 0.50 -6.08
C LEU A 24 -17.20 1.52 -5.56
N CYS A 25 -18.28 1.78 -6.30
CA CYS A 25 -19.24 2.85 -5.97
C CYS A 25 -20.58 2.34 -5.39
N ASN A 26 -20.71 1.04 -5.13
CA ASN A 26 -21.89 0.39 -4.55
C ASN A 26 -23.22 0.54 -5.33
N LYS A 27 -23.22 1.15 -6.51
CA LYS A 27 -24.41 1.21 -7.38
C LYS A 27 -24.79 -0.19 -7.86
N LEU A 28 -26.09 -0.44 -8.01
CA LEU A 28 -26.61 -1.66 -8.63
C LEU A 28 -26.03 -1.81 -10.05
N ILE A 29 -25.63 -3.02 -10.41
CA ILE A 29 -25.19 -3.33 -11.77
C ILE A 29 -26.41 -3.77 -12.57
N GLU A 30 -26.95 -2.84 -13.36
CA GLU A 30 -28.12 -3.11 -14.22
C GLU A 30 -27.78 -3.91 -15.49
N SER A 31 -26.49 -3.97 -15.86
CA SER A 31 -26.04 -4.68 -17.04
C SER A 31 -25.94 -6.18 -16.80
N SER A 32 -26.58 -6.98 -17.67
CA SER A 32 -26.47 -8.43 -17.67
C SER A 32 -25.07 -8.97 -17.98
N ARG A 33 -24.14 -8.16 -18.52
CA ARG A 33 -22.76 -8.56 -18.87
C ARG A 33 -21.72 -8.19 -17.82
N ARG A 34 -22.05 -7.27 -16.89
CA ARG A 34 -21.13 -6.79 -15.86
C ARG A 34 -21.42 -7.51 -14.54
N ARG A 35 -20.37 -7.77 -13.76
CA ARG A 35 -20.48 -8.46 -12.45
C ARG A 35 -19.73 -7.78 -11.31
N THR A 36 -18.62 -7.10 -11.63
CA THR A 36 -17.75 -6.46 -10.62
C THR A 36 -17.88 -4.94 -10.63
N TRP A 37 -17.97 -4.32 -11.81
CA TRP A 37 -17.98 -2.87 -11.97
C TRP A 37 -19.18 -2.43 -12.80
N CYS A 38 -19.94 -1.43 -12.33
CA CYS A 38 -21.06 -0.89 -13.10
C CYS A 38 -20.61 -0.16 -14.38
N SER A 39 -19.35 0.27 -14.45
CA SER A 39 -18.78 1.00 -15.59
C SER A 39 -17.28 0.76 -15.73
N ASP A 40 -16.74 1.02 -16.92
CA ASP A 40 -15.29 0.94 -17.17
C ASP A 40 -14.54 2.01 -16.38
N LYS A 41 -15.20 3.14 -16.08
CA LYS A 41 -14.68 4.17 -15.19
C LYS A 41 -14.38 3.59 -13.81
N CYS A 42 -15.32 2.85 -13.22
CA CYS A 42 -15.10 2.21 -11.92
C CYS A 42 -13.99 1.15 -11.98
N GLY A 43 -13.97 0.32 -13.03
CA GLY A 43 -12.90 -0.67 -13.20
C GLY A 43 -11.51 -0.02 -13.32
N ARG A 44 -11.39 1.05 -14.12
CA ARG A 44 -10.13 1.80 -14.27
C ARG A 44 -9.71 2.51 -12.99
N GLU A 45 -10.65 3.08 -12.25
CA GLU A 45 -10.35 3.74 -10.97
C GLU A 45 -9.80 2.74 -9.95
N TRP A 46 -10.42 1.56 -9.85
CA TRP A 46 -9.91 0.50 -8.99
C TRP A 46 -8.50 0.08 -9.41
N GLN A 47 -8.28 -0.19 -10.70
CA GLN A 47 -6.96 -0.56 -11.23
C GLN A 47 -5.89 0.49 -10.93
N ARG A 48 -6.19 1.78 -11.11
CA ARG A 48 -5.26 2.90 -10.84
C ARG A 48 -4.83 3.02 -9.38
N ASN A 49 -5.58 2.43 -8.45
CA ASN A 49 -5.25 2.49 -7.02
C ASN A 49 -4.86 1.14 -6.44
N HIS A 50 -5.15 0.02 -7.10
CA HIS A 50 -4.94 -1.30 -6.51
C HIS A 50 -4.01 -2.19 -7.32
N VAL A 51 -3.71 -1.90 -8.58
CA VAL A 51 -2.85 -2.75 -9.41
C VAL A 51 -1.56 -2.01 -9.72
N TRP A 52 -0.43 -2.56 -9.26
CA TRP A 52 0.87 -1.89 -9.29
C TRP A 52 1.21 -1.25 -10.64
N ARG A 53 1.05 -1.97 -11.76
CA ARG A 53 1.33 -1.44 -13.10
C ARG A 53 0.58 -0.12 -13.38
N PHE A 54 -0.68 -0.05 -13.01
CA PHE A 54 -1.53 1.12 -13.26
C PHE A 54 -1.32 2.21 -12.21
N ALA A 55 -1.17 1.83 -10.94
CA ALA A 55 -0.86 2.75 -9.85
C ALA A 55 0.48 3.45 -10.04
N ARG A 56 1.54 2.70 -10.38
CA ARG A 56 2.86 3.23 -10.74
C ARG A 56 2.77 4.24 -11.89
N SER A 57 2.03 3.90 -12.95
CA SER A 57 1.83 4.80 -14.09
C SER A 57 1.06 6.07 -13.69
N ALA A 58 0.03 5.95 -12.87
CA ALA A 58 -0.76 7.08 -12.39
C ALA A 58 0.03 7.98 -11.43
N ALA A 59 0.84 7.42 -10.53
CA ALA A 59 1.73 8.17 -9.64
C ALA A 59 2.76 9.00 -10.44
N LYS A 60 3.42 8.38 -11.44
CA LYS A 60 4.35 9.08 -12.34
C LYS A 60 3.67 10.24 -13.08
N ARG A 61 2.47 10.02 -13.62
CA ARG A 61 1.70 11.09 -14.29
C ARG A 61 1.31 12.21 -13.34
N ARG A 62 0.84 11.89 -12.13
CA ARG A 62 0.49 12.89 -11.10
C ARG A 62 1.69 13.76 -10.74
N ALA A 63 2.88 13.17 -10.61
CA ALA A 63 4.12 13.89 -10.34
C ALA A 63 4.73 14.56 -11.59
N LYS A 64 4.05 14.57 -12.74
CA LYS A 64 4.58 15.06 -14.03
C LYS A 64 5.95 14.46 -14.39
N TYR A 65 6.18 13.21 -13.98
CA TYR A 65 7.43 12.47 -14.11
C TYR A 65 8.64 13.19 -13.49
N ARG A 66 8.43 13.96 -12.41
CA ARG A 66 9.48 14.66 -11.66
C ARG A 66 9.60 14.07 -10.26
N CYS A 67 10.80 14.17 -9.71
CA CYS A 67 11.03 13.94 -8.29
C CYS A 67 10.16 14.89 -7.48
N GLN A 68 9.50 14.38 -6.45
CA GLN A 68 8.65 15.16 -5.55
C GLN A 68 9.42 15.72 -4.35
N HIS A 69 10.70 15.37 -4.20
CA HIS A 69 11.55 15.99 -3.19
C HIS A 69 11.71 17.49 -3.47
N PRO A 70 11.47 18.38 -2.49
CA PRO A 70 11.59 19.82 -2.68
C PRO A 70 12.95 20.22 -3.26
N GLY A 71 12.94 21.14 -4.23
CA GLY A 71 14.15 21.67 -4.87
C GLY A 71 14.86 20.71 -5.83
N CYS A 72 14.40 19.47 -5.99
CA CYS A 72 15.07 18.52 -6.88
C CYS A 72 14.81 18.82 -8.36
N THR A 73 15.89 18.91 -9.14
CA THR A 73 15.88 19.17 -10.59
C THR A 73 16.26 17.96 -11.43
N ALA A 74 16.31 16.76 -10.82
CA ALA A 74 16.73 15.53 -11.49
C ALA A 74 15.89 15.23 -12.75
N GLU A 75 16.54 14.52 -13.68
CA GLU A 75 15.91 14.13 -14.93
C GLU A 75 14.72 13.19 -14.74
N ARG A 76 13.75 13.27 -15.67
CA ARG A 76 12.52 12.45 -15.60
C ARG A 76 12.79 10.95 -15.64
N ARG A 77 13.81 10.55 -16.40
CA ARG A 77 14.15 9.15 -16.66
C ARG A 77 14.63 8.42 -15.39
N ASP A 78 15.19 9.16 -14.45
CA ASP A 78 15.74 8.63 -13.20
C ASP A 78 14.69 8.53 -12.08
N CYS A 79 13.43 8.87 -12.38
CA CYS A 79 12.36 8.88 -11.39
C CYS A 79 11.67 7.51 -11.25
N GLU A 80 11.67 6.99 -10.03
CA GLU A 80 11.07 5.75 -9.59
C GLU A 80 9.85 6.03 -8.70
N VAL A 81 9.02 5.01 -8.47
CA VAL A 81 7.86 5.13 -7.58
C VAL A 81 8.18 4.42 -6.29
N ASN A 82 7.98 5.11 -5.17
CA ASN A 82 8.13 4.58 -3.83
C ASN A 82 6.78 4.52 -3.13
N HIS A 83 6.64 3.57 -2.20
CA HIS A 83 5.54 3.55 -1.24
C HIS A 83 5.90 4.46 -0.06
N ILE A 84 5.04 5.42 0.26
CA ILE A 84 5.25 6.36 1.38
C ILE A 84 5.35 5.57 2.68
N ILE A 85 4.40 4.64 2.91
CA ILE A 85 4.51 3.66 3.98
C ILE A 85 5.24 2.42 3.48
N ALA A 86 6.38 2.16 4.10
CA ALA A 86 7.21 0.99 3.83
C ALA A 86 6.42 -0.32 4.01
N ARG A 87 6.58 -1.23 3.05
CA ARG A 87 6.02 -2.58 3.09
C ARG A 87 6.99 -3.57 3.75
N ASP A 88 6.47 -4.43 4.63
CA ASP A 88 7.18 -5.58 5.22
C ASP A 88 6.89 -6.86 4.43
N GLY A 89 7.42 -6.97 3.20
CA GLY A 89 7.24 -8.15 2.34
C GLY A 89 5.88 -8.20 1.62
N ALA A 90 5.88 -8.80 0.43
CA ALA A 90 4.82 -8.76 -0.60
C ALA A 90 4.56 -7.35 -1.18
N GLY A 91 4.53 -7.22 -2.52
CA GLY A 91 4.39 -5.90 -3.15
C GLY A 91 3.96 -5.87 -4.61
N TYR A 92 3.55 -7.01 -5.20
CA TYR A 92 3.10 -7.05 -6.60
C TYR A 92 1.65 -7.51 -6.78
N GLY A 93 1.05 -8.11 -5.75
CA GLY A 93 -0.36 -8.49 -5.78
C GLY A 93 -1.26 -7.25 -5.68
N PRO A 94 -2.47 -7.28 -6.27
CA PRO A 94 -3.38 -6.16 -6.12
C PRO A 94 -3.66 -5.85 -4.65
N GLY A 95 -3.76 -4.56 -4.31
CA GLY A 95 -3.81 -4.17 -2.90
C GLY A 95 -4.08 -2.69 -2.63
N CYS A 96 -4.74 -2.37 -1.50
CA CYS A 96 -4.91 -1.00 -0.99
C CYS A 96 -3.59 -0.27 -0.74
N HIS A 97 -2.52 -1.03 -0.50
CA HIS A 97 -1.17 -0.47 -0.37
C HIS A 97 -0.66 0.22 -1.65
N HIS A 98 -1.33 0.09 -2.80
CA HIS A 98 -1.01 0.82 -4.02
C HIS A 98 -1.80 2.11 -4.21
N HIS A 99 -2.61 2.52 -3.21
CA HIS A 99 -3.40 3.76 -3.31
C HIS A 99 -2.49 4.92 -3.65
N LEU A 100 -2.94 5.75 -4.59
CA LEU A 100 -2.14 6.87 -5.07
C LEU A 100 -1.84 7.84 -3.94
N ASN A 101 -2.85 8.17 -3.15
CA ASN A 101 -2.75 9.06 -2.00
C ASN A 101 -2.89 8.23 -0.72
N PRO A 102 -2.31 8.69 0.40
CA PRO A 102 -2.62 8.15 1.72
C PRO A 102 -4.11 8.29 2.02
N ASP A 103 -4.67 7.34 2.78
CA ASP A 103 -6.00 7.49 3.38
C ASP A 103 -5.98 8.40 4.63
N GLU A 104 -7.12 8.55 5.29
CA GLU A 104 -7.27 9.38 6.50
C GLU A 104 -6.39 8.94 7.68
N ASN A 105 -5.99 7.67 7.71
CA ASN A 105 -5.09 7.10 8.70
C ASN A 105 -3.63 7.13 8.23
N GLY A 106 -3.37 7.78 7.08
CA GLY A 106 -2.09 7.84 6.41
C GLY A 106 -1.71 6.56 5.66
N ALA A 107 -2.57 5.53 5.60
CA ALA A 107 -2.24 4.25 5.00
C ALA A 107 -2.16 4.34 3.47
N GLY A 108 -1.21 3.59 2.87
CA GLY A 108 -0.99 3.62 1.42
C GLY A 108 -0.14 4.82 0.97
N GLY A 109 -0.48 5.37 -0.19
CA GLY A 109 0.23 6.50 -0.78
C GLY A 109 1.48 6.09 -1.57
N LEU A 110 1.56 6.63 -2.79
CA LEU A 110 2.73 6.51 -3.65
C LEU A 110 3.38 7.87 -3.82
N GLU A 111 4.70 7.90 -3.89
CA GLU A 111 5.49 9.08 -4.24
C GLU A 111 6.44 8.77 -5.40
N VAL A 112 6.93 9.82 -6.05
CA VAL A 112 7.89 9.72 -7.16
C VAL A 112 9.18 10.40 -6.75
N LEU A 113 10.27 9.65 -6.76
CA LEU A 113 11.59 10.12 -6.33
C LEU A 113 12.62 9.80 -7.41
N CYS A 114 13.64 10.66 -7.58
CA CYS A 114 14.80 10.26 -8.37
C CYS A 114 15.59 9.17 -7.64
N HIS A 115 16.45 8.46 -8.37
CA HIS A 115 17.26 7.37 -7.82
C HIS A 115 17.99 7.75 -6.51
N ALA A 116 18.61 8.93 -6.44
CA ALA A 116 19.33 9.40 -5.25
C ALA A 116 18.43 9.53 -4.02
N HIS A 117 17.34 10.30 -4.10
CA HIS A 117 16.40 10.45 -2.99
C HIS A 117 15.65 9.13 -2.68
N HIS A 118 15.39 8.31 -3.70
CA HIS A 118 14.78 7.00 -3.50
C HIS A 118 15.67 6.08 -2.66
N ALA A 119 16.99 6.11 -2.90
CA ALA A 119 17.95 5.35 -2.11
C ALA A 119 17.99 5.81 -0.64
N GLU A 120 17.96 7.13 -0.40
CA GLU A 120 17.90 7.71 0.94
C GLU A 120 16.66 7.23 1.71
N VAL A 121 15.47 7.35 1.09
CA VAL A 121 14.21 6.91 1.69
C VAL A 121 14.22 5.40 1.93
N THR A 122 14.66 4.61 0.96
CA THR A 122 14.72 3.15 1.08
C THR A 122 15.65 2.72 2.22
N ALA A 123 16.80 3.40 2.38
CA ALA A 123 17.73 3.15 3.47
C ALA A 123 17.12 3.48 4.83
N ALA A 124 16.41 4.62 4.95
CA ALA A 124 15.69 4.98 6.17
C ALA A 124 14.62 3.93 6.52
N GLN A 125 13.80 3.55 5.54
CA GLN A 125 12.78 2.51 5.71
C GLN A 125 13.40 1.16 6.13
N ALA A 126 14.53 0.77 5.54
CA ALA A 126 15.24 -0.45 5.89
C ALA A 126 15.73 -0.44 7.35
N LYS A 127 16.26 0.69 7.83
CA LYS A 127 16.64 0.88 9.23
C LYS A 127 15.42 0.74 10.16
N THR A 128 14.28 1.36 9.81
CA THR A 128 13.04 1.22 10.60
C THR A 128 12.57 -0.23 10.67
N ARG A 129 12.59 -0.96 9.55
CA ARG A 129 12.24 -2.40 9.54
C ARG A 129 13.17 -3.22 10.41
N ALA A 130 14.48 -2.96 10.35
CA ALA A 130 15.48 -3.65 11.17
C ALA A 130 15.24 -3.38 12.68
N ALA A 131 14.99 -2.14 13.06
CA ALA A 131 14.68 -1.76 14.43
C ALA A 131 13.40 -2.44 14.95
N LYS A 132 12.33 -2.48 14.15
CA LYS A 132 11.09 -3.21 14.50
C LYS A 132 11.36 -4.69 14.76
N ARG A 133 12.13 -5.36 13.88
CA ARG A 133 12.50 -6.77 14.04
C ARG A 133 13.35 -7.01 15.29
N ALA A 134 14.26 -6.09 15.62
CA ALA A 134 15.09 -6.19 16.82
C ALA A 134 14.25 -6.01 18.11
N GLY A 135 13.31 -5.06 18.12
CA GLY A 135 12.40 -4.85 19.27
C GLY A 135 11.47 -6.03 19.54
N VAL A 136 11.00 -6.72 18.49
CA VAL A 136 10.21 -7.97 18.63
C VAL A 136 11.06 -9.14 19.17
N LYS A 137 12.39 -9.08 19.04
CA LYS A 137 13.31 -10.15 19.47
C LYS A 137 13.81 -10.00 20.92
N ALA A 138 13.31 -9.05 21.70
CA ALA A 138 13.68 -8.95 23.11
C ALA A 138 13.33 -10.26 23.87
N PRO A 139 14.29 -10.91 24.58
CA PRO A 139 14.06 -12.21 25.18
C PRO A 139 13.08 -12.12 26.36
N ALA A 140 12.14 -13.05 26.43
CA ALA A 140 11.30 -13.25 27.61
C ALA A 140 12.20 -13.42 28.87
N PRO A 141 11.88 -12.77 30.00
CA PRO A 141 12.67 -12.92 31.21
C PRO A 141 12.70 -14.39 31.61
N ARG A 142 13.90 -14.96 31.75
CA ARG A 142 14.09 -16.32 32.26
C ARG A 142 13.47 -16.39 33.65
N SER A 143 12.36 -17.13 33.81
CA SER A 143 11.80 -17.35 35.15
C SER A 143 12.81 -18.13 35.99
N SER A 144 13.37 -17.49 37.01
CA SER A 144 14.22 -18.15 37.99
C SER A 144 13.39 -19.14 38.81
N ARG A 145 13.52 -20.42 38.49
CA ARG A 145 12.90 -21.53 39.25
C ARG A 145 13.57 -21.61 40.63
N PRO A 146 12.83 -21.56 41.75
CA PRO A 146 13.43 -21.61 43.08
C PRO A 146 14.01 -23.01 43.36
N LYS A 147 15.24 -23.05 43.89
CA LYS A 147 15.89 -24.28 44.37
C LYS A 147 15.19 -24.76 45.66
N SER A 148 14.49 -25.89 45.60
CA SER A 148 14.02 -26.59 46.79
C SER A 148 15.22 -27.15 47.56
N ARG A 149 15.48 -26.64 48.77
CA ARG A 149 16.36 -27.29 49.75
C ARG A 149 15.64 -28.54 50.27
N ARG A 150 16.25 -29.72 50.11
CA ARG A 150 15.89 -30.92 50.88
C ARG A 150 16.67 -30.87 52.20
N GLY A 151 15.94 -30.93 53.30
CA GLY A 151 16.43 -31.47 54.58
C GLY A 151 16.09 -32.94 54.66
#